data_AF-A0A0R1X6V7-F1
#
_entry.id   AF-A0A0R1X6V7-F1
#
_cell.length_a   1.000
_cell.length_b   1.000
_cell.length_c   1.000
_cell.angle_alpha   90.00
_cell.angle_beta   90.00
_cell.angle_gamma   90.00
#
_symmetry.space_group_name_H-M   'P 1'
#
loop_
_entity.id
_entity.type
_entity.pdbx_description
1 polymer ?
#
loop_
_entity_poly.entity_id
_entity_poly.type
_entity_poly.pdbx_seq_one_letter_code
_entity_poly.pdbx_strand_id
1 'polypeptide(L)'
;MTKMAHEIGPLLKELREAEELTQARLYQNVLSRRQAIRLEAGETDIKAEHLLTLLDRLDMALPEFQYRLQKRQPQVAPPTPQTAMLDTVAAKLNTWLDADMTPGEVRAMENFALGRPFFTVNQIKTLMTIAARLPWDAYDRLTKKLAAQLADMADMPGVQRLRYTLYFNKTMFSLLGGLPDTALRLVPQAQALASDRMDDQIMLQFLQRMAETLVTKDPAAVYAATEGLITHLRGLGLAMMADSLIDNRRHMLSSVNLHPRWTPAELGAAARLFAIVPWELKKDRQGYLAKFPGLLAAAGQPLSAYRDVY
;
A
#
# COMPACT_ATOMS: atom_id res chain seq x y z
N MET A 1 -24.30 -21.15 -26.95
CA MET A 1 -23.33 -21.57 -25.92
C MET A 1 -21.93 -21.27 -26.44
N THR A 2 -21.38 -20.13 -26.08
CA THR A 2 -20.02 -19.72 -26.42
C THR A 2 -19.06 -20.65 -25.65
N LYS A 3 -18.39 -21.56 -26.38
CA LYS A 3 -17.27 -22.36 -25.85
C LYS A 3 -16.29 -21.39 -25.20
N MET A 4 -16.11 -21.46 -23.87
CA MET A 4 -14.90 -20.88 -23.28
C MET A 4 -13.74 -21.70 -23.84
N ALA A 5 -12.96 -21.12 -24.75
CA ALA A 5 -11.78 -21.77 -25.30
C ALA A 5 -10.75 -21.94 -24.18
N HIS A 6 -10.24 -23.15 -24.01
CA HIS A 6 -9.17 -23.44 -23.06
C HIS A 6 -7.84 -22.92 -23.64
N GLU A 7 -7.45 -21.70 -23.28
CA GLU A 7 -6.30 -20.98 -23.88
C GLU A 7 -4.91 -21.57 -23.54
N ILE A 8 -4.82 -22.39 -22.49
CA ILE A 8 -3.55 -23.01 -22.07
C ILE A 8 -2.97 -23.86 -23.20
N GLY A 9 -3.81 -24.67 -23.86
CA GLY A 9 -3.37 -25.58 -24.91
C GLY A 9 -2.89 -24.88 -26.19
N PRO A 10 -3.64 -23.92 -26.76
CA PRO A 10 -3.17 -23.11 -27.87
C PRO A 10 -1.87 -22.34 -27.57
N LEU A 11 -1.70 -21.82 -26.35
CA LEU A 11 -0.43 -21.21 -25.95
C LEU A 11 0.71 -22.25 -25.91
N LEU A 12 0.49 -23.43 -25.33
CA LEU A 12 1.48 -24.51 -25.34
C LEU A 12 1.87 -24.93 -26.76
N LYS A 13 0.90 -24.96 -27.69
CA LYS A 13 1.17 -25.24 -29.11
C LYS A 13 2.12 -24.20 -29.71
N GLU A 14 1.84 -22.92 -29.50
CA GLU A 14 2.67 -21.85 -30.06
C GLU A 14 4.08 -21.84 -29.45
N LEU A 15 4.21 -22.09 -28.15
CA LEU A 15 5.51 -22.22 -27.50
C LEU A 15 6.28 -23.44 -28.03
N ARG A 16 5.59 -24.58 -28.16
CA ARG A 16 6.17 -25.80 -28.73
C ARG A 16 6.69 -25.57 -30.15
N GLU A 17 5.93 -24.86 -30.97
CA GLU A 17 6.29 -24.56 -32.37
C GLU A 17 7.44 -23.56 -32.45
N ALA A 18 7.49 -22.56 -31.57
CA ALA A 18 8.61 -21.62 -31.47
C ALA A 18 9.92 -22.30 -31.05
N GLU A 19 9.85 -23.31 -30.18
CA GLU A 19 10.99 -24.14 -29.74
C GLU A 19 11.30 -25.32 -30.69
N GLU A 20 10.62 -25.39 -31.84
CA GLU A 20 10.75 -26.47 -32.84
C GLU A 20 10.57 -27.90 -32.27
N LEU A 21 9.76 -28.03 -31.20
CA LEU A 21 9.51 -29.30 -30.54
C LEU A 21 8.36 -30.07 -31.20
N THR A 22 8.50 -31.39 -31.27
CA THR A 22 7.39 -32.26 -31.67
C THR A 22 6.42 -32.49 -30.52
N GLN A 23 5.15 -32.77 -30.81
CA GLN A 23 4.18 -33.18 -29.79
C GLN A 23 4.66 -34.43 -29.03
N ALA A 24 5.27 -35.39 -29.73
CA ALA A 24 5.81 -36.58 -29.11
C ALA A 24 6.85 -36.26 -28.03
N ARG A 25 7.74 -35.28 -28.31
CA ARG A 25 8.80 -34.85 -27.37
C ARG A 25 8.23 -34.06 -26.19
N LEU A 26 7.33 -33.10 -26.44
CA LEU A 26 6.76 -32.27 -25.38
C LEU A 26 5.88 -33.09 -24.43
N TYR A 27 4.99 -33.95 -24.94
CA TYR A 27 3.96 -34.62 -24.15
C TYR A 27 4.30 -36.06 -23.71
N GLN A 28 5.50 -36.56 -24.03
CA GLN A 28 5.93 -37.92 -23.71
C GLN A 28 5.67 -38.28 -22.25
N ASN A 29 4.99 -39.39 -21.97
CA ASN A 29 4.66 -39.85 -20.62
C ASN A 29 3.82 -38.87 -19.76
N VAL A 30 3.27 -37.81 -20.36
CA VAL A 30 2.37 -36.84 -19.70
C VAL A 30 0.96 -36.97 -20.27
N LEU A 31 0.83 -36.95 -21.60
CA LEU A 31 -0.43 -37.11 -22.32
C LEU A 31 -0.28 -38.07 -23.49
N SER A 32 -1.34 -38.82 -23.79
CA SER A 32 -1.41 -39.55 -25.06
C SER A 32 -1.46 -38.58 -26.24
N ARG A 33 -1.04 -39.03 -27.43
CA ARG A 33 -1.06 -38.22 -28.66
C ARG A 33 -2.43 -37.59 -28.94
N ARG A 34 -3.52 -38.35 -28.73
CA ARG A 34 -4.89 -37.84 -28.92
C ARG A 34 -5.24 -36.75 -27.90
N GLN A 35 -4.83 -36.89 -26.64
CA GLN A 35 -5.03 -35.86 -25.62
C GLN A 35 -4.22 -34.60 -25.91
N ALA A 36 -2.97 -34.74 -26.36
CA ALA A 36 -2.13 -33.61 -26.75
C ALA A 36 -2.75 -32.79 -27.89
N ILE A 37 -3.24 -33.45 -28.95
CA ILE A 37 -3.93 -32.78 -30.07
C ILE A 37 -5.15 -31.99 -29.58
N ARG A 38 -5.98 -32.61 -28.73
CA ARG A 38 -7.19 -31.97 -28.19
C ARG A 38 -6.87 -30.81 -27.25
N LEU A 39 -5.83 -30.96 -26.43
CA LEU A 39 -5.32 -29.87 -25.58
C LEU A 39 -4.88 -28.71 -26.47
N GLU A 40 -3.97 -28.93 -27.42
CA GLU A 40 -3.45 -27.86 -28.30
C GLU A 40 -4.52 -27.18 -29.16
N ALA A 41 -5.62 -27.88 -29.46
CA ALA A 41 -6.78 -27.32 -30.13
C ALA A 41 -7.73 -26.54 -29.20
N GLY A 42 -7.43 -26.46 -27.90
CA GLY A 42 -8.25 -25.80 -26.88
C GLY A 42 -9.53 -26.55 -26.53
N GLU A 43 -9.60 -27.87 -26.81
CA GLU A 43 -10.78 -28.70 -26.57
C GLU A 43 -10.81 -29.34 -25.18
N THR A 44 -9.68 -29.38 -24.47
CA THR A 44 -9.55 -29.99 -23.15
C THR A 44 -8.56 -29.23 -22.28
N ASP A 45 -8.84 -29.16 -20.97
CA ASP A 45 -7.88 -28.67 -19.99
C ASP A 45 -6.76 -29.68 -19.68
N ILE A 46 -5.69 -29.15 -19.11
CA ILE A 46 -4.57 -29.91 -18.57
C ILE A 46 -4.58 -29.84 -17.03
N LYS A 47 -4.12 -30.91 -16.38
CA LYS A 47 -3.89 -30.90 -14.93
C LYS A 47 -2.72 -30.00 -14.57
N ALA A 48 -2.77 -29.35 -13.41
CA ALA A 48 -1.70 -28.47 -12.93
C ALA A 48 -0.32 -29.17 -12.85
N GLU A 49 -0.28 -30.40 -12.33
CA GLU A 49 0.93 -31.21 -12.26
C GLU A 49 1.58 -31.45 -13.63
N HIS A 50 0.75 -31.74 -14.65
CA HIS A 50 1.20 -31.95 -16.01
C HIS A 50 1.70 -30.64 -16.64
N LEU A 51 0.99 -29.53 -16.41
CA LEU A 51 1.42 -28.22 -16.92
C LEU A 51 2.83 -27.88 -16.43
N LEU A 52 3.10 -28.03 -15.13
CA LEU A 52 4.44 -27.78 -14.57
C LEU A 52 5.52 -28.64 -15.26
N THR A 53 5.24 -29.92 -15.47
CA THR A 53 6.16 -30.81 -16.22
C THR A 53 6.40 -30.34 -17.67
N LEU A 54 5.38 -29.82 -18.35
CA LEU A 54 5.53 -29.32 -19.71
C LEU A 54 6.33 -28.02 -19.75
N LEU A 55 6.16 -27.14 -18.75
CA LEU A 55 6.92 -25.91 -18.64
C LEU A 55 8.40 -26.17 -18.42
N ASP A 56 8.76 -27.15 -17.59
CA ASP A 56 10.15 -27.58 -17.41
C ASP A 56 10.77 -28.08 -18.73
N ARG A 57 9.99 -28.78 -19.57
CA ARG A 57 10.46 -29.26 -20.90
C ARG A 57 10.59 -28.17 -21.95
N LEU A 58 9.86 -27.07 -21.76
CA LEU A 58 9.95 -25.87 -22.58
C LEU A 58 11.01 -24.88 -22.05
N ASP A 59 11.74 -25.25 -20.99
CA ASP A 59 12.66 -24.36 -20.27
C ASP A 59 12.01 -23.01 -19.90
N MET A 60 10.71 -23.05 -19.57
CA MET A 60 9.90 -21.87 -19.32
C MET A 60 9.50 -21.77 -17.85
N ALA A 61 9.81 -20.65 -17.22
CA ALA A 61 9.34 -20.40 -15.86
C ALA A 61 7.82 -20.15 -15.82
N LEU A 62 7.14 -20.68 -14.80
CA LEU A 62 5.69 -20.48 -14.61
C LEU A 62 5.24 -19.00 -14.66
N PRO A 63 5.96 -18.02 -14.05
CA PRO A 63 5.59 -16.61 -14.15
C PRO A 63 5.60 -16.08 -15.60
N GLU A 64 6.53 -16.55 -16.44
CA GLU A 64 6.58 -16.15 -17.85
C GLU A 64 5.37 -16.73 -18.61
N PHE A 65 5.09 -18.02 -18.40
CA PHE A 65 3.92 -18.66 -19.02
C PHE A 65 2.62 -17.93 -18.66
N GLN A 66 2.44 -17.59 -17.38
CA GLN A 66 1.29 -16.83 -16.89
C GLN A 66 1.19 -15.46 -17.55
N TYR A 67 2.31 -14.73 -17.69
CA TYR A 67 2.33 -13.45 -18.39
C TYR A 67 1.86 -13.57 -19.85
N ARG A 68 2.35 -14.58 -20.59
CA ARG A 68 1.96 -14.83 -21.99
C ARG A 68 0.48 -15.22 -22.11
N LEU A 69 -0.03 -16.04 -21.17
CA LEU A 69 -1.43 -16.42 -21.12
C LEU A 69 -2.34 -15.22 -20.85
N GLN A 70 -1.98 -14.38 -19.86
CA GLN A 70 -2.72 -13.17 -19.49
C GLN A 70 -2.77 -12.15 -20.64
N LYS A 71 -1.73 -12.08 -21.48
CA LYS A 71 -1.73 -11.22 -22.67
C LYS A 71 -2.78 -11.63 -23.71
N ARG A 72 -3.14 -12.93 -23.78
CA ARG A 72 -4.17 -13.45 -24.71
C ARG A 72 -5.57 -13.27 -24.17
N GLN A 73 -5.73 -13.54 -22.89
CA GLN A 73 -6.96 -13.28 -22.16
C GLN A 73 -6.58 -12.66 -20.82
N PRO A 74 -6.94 -11.39 -20.56
CA PRO A 74 -6.92 -10.87 -19.21
C PRO A 74 -7.97 -11.61 -18.38
N GLN A 75 -7.62 -12.80 -17.89
CA GLN A 75 -8.45 -13.55 -16.98
C GLN A 75 -8.26 -12.98 -15.58
N VAL A 76 -9.18 -12.11 -15.19
CA VAL A 76 -9.38 -11.74 -13.79
C VAL A 76 -10.41 -12.71 -13.25
N ALA A 77 -9.97 -13.72 -12.50
CA ALA A 77 -10.88 -14.55 -11.73
C ALA A 77 -11.73 -13.63 -10.83
N PRO A 78 -13.06 -13.79 -10.79
CA PRO A 78 -13.90 -12.91 -9.98
C PRO A 78 -13.45 -13.02 -8.52
N PRO A 79 -13.13 -11.88 -7.86
CA PRO A 79 -12.71 -11.91 -6.47
C PRO A 79 -13.82 -12.53 -5.62
N THR A 80 -13.44 -13.23 -4.55
CA THR A 80 -14.43 -13.64 -3.53
C THR A 80 -15.17 -12.40 -3.03
N PRO A 81 -16.44 -12.49 -2.58
CA PRO A 81 -17.17 -11.31 -2.08
C PRO A 81 -16.40 -10.51 -1.02
N GLN A 82 -15.66 -11.22 -0.17
CA GLN A 82 -14.81 -10.60 0.86
C GLN A 82 -13.60 -9.87 0.24
N THR A 83 -12.95 -10.45 -0.76
CA THR A 83 -11.84 -9.79 -1.49
C THR A 83 -12.35 -8.60 -2.29
N ALA A 84 -13.49 -8.72 -2.97
CA ALA A 84 -14.09 -7.64 -3.76
C ALA A 84 -14.41 -6.41 -2.90
N MET A 85 -14.92 -6.64 -1.68
CA MET A 85 -15.17 -5.59 -0.71
C MET A 85 -13.88 -4.90 -0.27
N LEU A 86 -12.80 -5.64 0.00
CA LEU A 86 -11.52 -5.06 0.39
C LEU A 86 -10.85 -4.31 -0.76
N ASP A 87 -10.97 -4.82 -1.99
CA ASP A 87 -10.49 -4.13 -3.19
C ASP A 87 -11.25 -2.81 -3.39
N THR A 88 -12.57 -2.80 -3.11
CA THR A 88 -13.39 -1.58 -3.13
C THR A 88 -12.91 -0.57 -2.09
N VAL A 89 -12.65 -1.01 -0.85
CA VAL A 89 -12.10 -0.14 0.20
C VAL A 89 -10.70 0.34 -0.16
N ALA A 90 -9.83 -0.53 -0.67
CA ALA A 90 -8.48 -0.16 -1.07
C ALA A 90 -8.51 0.86 -2.22
N ALA A 91 -9.38 0.67 -3.22
CA ALA A 91 -9.58 1.64 -4.30
C ALA A 91 -10.05 3.00 -3.76
N LYS A 92 -11.02 3.00 -2.84
CA LYS A 92 -11.50 4.21 -2.17
C LYS A 92 -10.39 4.94 -1.41
N LEU A 93 -9.54 4.21 -0.68
CA LEU A 93 -8.41 4.78 0.08
C LEU A 93 -7.24 5.21 -0.83
N ASN A 94 -7.08 4.58 -2.00
CA ASN A 94 -6.12 5.04 -3.01
C ASN A 94 -6.56 6.37 -3.64
N THR A 95 -7.87 6.63 -3.76
CA THR A 95 -8.39 7.94 -4.19
C THR A 95 -8.20 8.99 -3.11
N TRP A 96 -8.53 8.68 -1.86
CA TRP A 96 -8.30 9.57 -0.73
C TRP A 96 -8.02 8.75 0.52
N LEU A 97 -6.77 8.80 0.99
CA LEU A 97 -6.30 8.01 2.13
C LEU A 97 -7.16 8.20 3.36
N ASP A 98 -7.73 9.39 3.52
CA ASP A 98 -8.54 9.81 4.65
C ASP A 98 -10.05 9.61 4.47
N ALA A 99 -10.52 8.92 3.43
CA ALA A 99 -11.95 8.75 3.15
C ALA A 99 -12.74 8.18 4.36
N ASP A 100 -14.01 8.59 4.48
CA ASP A 100 -14.90 8.08 5.53
C ASP A 100 -15.24 6.62 5.32
N MET A 101 -15.16 5.84 6.39
CA MET A 101 -15.53 4.43 6.40
C MET A 101 -16.90 4.24 7.05
N THR A 102 -17.74 3.44 6.40
CA THR A 102 -19.00 2.97 6.97
C THR A 102 -18.73 1.91 8.04
N PRO A 103 -19.61 1.74 9.03
CA PRO A 103 -19.48 0.67 10.02
C PRO A 103 -19.43 -0.74 9.39
N GLY A 104 -20.10 -0.93 8.24
CA GLY A 104 -20.05 -2.18 7.48
C GLY A 104 -18.67 -2.44 6.87
N GLU A 105 -18.05 -1.39 6.28
CA GLU A 105 -16.68 -1.48 5.76
C GLU A 105 -15.70 -1.83 6.89
N VAL A 106 -15.72 -1.11 8.00
CA VAL A 106 -14.80 -1.36 9.13
C VAL A 106 -14.93 -2.79 9.66
N ARG A 107 -16.15 -3.28 9.90
CA ARG A 107 -16.37 -4.66 10.38
C ARG A 107 -15.85 -5.72 9.42
N ALA A 108 -16.04 -5.54 8.11
CA ALA A 108 -15.56 -6.52 7.14
C ALA A 108 -14.03 -6.48 6.98
N MET A 109 -13.41 -5.31 7.13
CA MET A 109 -11.95 -5.20 7.22
C MET A 109 -11.40 -5.94 8.44
N GLU A 110 -11.99 -5.73 9.62
CA GLU A 110 -11.61 -6.42 10.86
C GLU A 110 -11.74 -7.94 10.75
N ASN A 111 -12.88 -8.41 10.27
CA ASN A 111 -13.14 -9.84 10.09
C ASN A 111 -12.11 -10.50 9.16
N PHE A 112 -11.72 -9.81 8.09
CA PHE A 112 -10.67 -10.32 7.20
C PHE A 112 -9.29 -10.29 7.85
N ALA A 113 -8.95 -9.18 8.51
CA ALA A 113 -7.65 -8.98 9.15
C ALA A 113 -7.39 -9.95 10.31
N LEU A 114 -8.43 -10.31 11.07
CA LEU A 114 -8.30 -11.10 12.29
C LEU A 114 -8.76 -12.55 12.14
N GLY A 115 -9.60 -12.87 11.15
CA GLY A 115 -10.22 -14.19 11.02
C GLY A 115 -9.40 -15.25 10.28
N ARG A 116 -8.23 -14.89 9.72
CA ARG A 116 -7.41 -15.81 8.91
C ARG A 116 -6.15 -16.23 9.65
N PRO A 117 -5.58 -17.42 9.38
CA PRO A 117 -4.27 -17.82 9.93
C PRO A 117 -3.10 -17.20 9.16
N PHE A 118 -3.21 -17.02 7.83
CA PHE A 118 -2.17 -16.43 6.99
C PHE A 118 -2.74 -15.58 5.85
N PHE A 119 -1.88 -14.81 5.20
CA PHE A 119 -2.19 -13.99 4.04
C PHE A 119 -1.20 -14.23 2.90
N THR A 120 -1.70 -14.22 1.67
CA THR A 120 -0.85 -14.12 0.47
C THR A 120 -0.22 -12.73 0.38
N VAL A 121 0.88 -12.59 -0.38
CA VAL A 121 1.54 -11.29 -0.60
C VAL A 121 0.58 -10.19 -1.11
N ASN A 122 -0.36 -10.53 -2.00
CA ASN A 122 -1.35 -9.56 -2.51
C ASN A 122 -2.35 -9.14 -1.44
N GLN A 123 -2.75 -10.07 -0.57
CA GLN A 123 -3.59 -9.75 0.59
C GLN A 123 -2.83 -8.89 1.60
N ILE A 124 -1.53 -9.14 1.82
CA ILE A 124 -0.69 -8.30 2.67
C ILE A 124 -0.64 -6.86 2.14
N LYS A 125 -0.41 -6.67 0.83
CA LYS A 125 -0.43 -5.33 0.20
C LYS A 125 -1.76 -4.61 0.46
N THR A 126 -2.87 -5.29 0.21
CA THR A 126 -4.22 -4.75 0.44
C THR A 126 -4.45 -4.39 1.91
N LEU A 127 -4.07 -5.30 2.82
CA LEU A 127 -4.15 -5.10 4.26
C LEU A 127 -3.34 -3.89 4.71
N MET A 128 -2.13 -3.70 4.17
CA MET A 128 -1.27 -2.55 4.51
C MET A 128 -1.86 -1.21 4.04
N THR A 129 -2.62 -1.19 2.93
CA THR A 129 -3.36 0.00 2.47
C THR A 129 -4.50 0.34 3.42
N ILE A 130 -5.27 -0.66 3.86
CA ILE A 130 -6.50 -0.43 4.63
C ILE A 130 -6.25 -0.36 6.16
N ALA A 131 -5.12 -0.88 6.65
CA ALA A 131 -4.84 -1.05 8.08
C ALA A 131 -5.01 0.24 8.88
N ALA A 132 -4.66 1.38 8.30
CA ALA A 132 -4.80 2.72 8.88
C ALA A 132 -6.21 3.07 9.36
N ARG A 133 -7.24 2.40 8.83
CA ARG A 133 -8.65 2.66 9.13
C ARG A 133 -9.25 1.67 10.13
N LEU A 134 -8.47 0.67 10.57
CA LEU A 134 -8.88 -0.25 11.61
C LEU A 134 -8.81 0.42 12.99
N PRO A 135 -9.66 0.04 13.95
CA PRO A 135 -9.43 0.39 15.35
C PRO A 135 -8.06 -0.06 15.83
N TRP A 136 -7.50 0.67 16.80
CA TRP A 136 -6.11 0.51 17.24
C TRP A 136 -5.76 -0.94 17.62
N ASP A 137 -6.62 -1.63 18.38
CA ASP A 137 -6.38 -3.02 18.79
C ASP A 137 -6.31 -3.98 17.60
N ALA A 138 -7.18 -3.79 16.60
CA ALA A 138 -7.18 -4.58 15.38
C ALA A 138 -5.95 -4.27 14.52
N TYR A 139 -5.58 -2.99 14.41
CA TYR A 139 -4.38 -2.53 13.72
C TYR A 139 -3.09 -3.13 14.33
N ASP A 140 -2.93 -3.07 15.66
CA ASP A 140 -1.74 -3.60 16.33
C ASP A 140 -1.62 -5.12 16.14
N ARG A 141 -2.72 -5.86 16.35
CA ARG A 141 -2.75 -7.31 16.12
C ARG A 141 -2.44 -7.68 14.67
N LEU A 142 -3.06 -7.00 13.71
CA LEU A 142 -2.80 -7.22 12.28
C LEU A 142 -1.34 -6.98 11.96
N THR A 143 -0.79 -5.83 12.33
CA THR A 143 0.59 -5.46 11.93
C THR A 143 1.64 -6.34 12.60
N LYS A 144 1.42 -6.84 13.83
CA LYS A 144 2.28 -7.86 14.45
C LYS A 144 2.26 -9.16 13.64
N LYS A 145 1.07 -9.60 13.23
CA LYS A 145 0.93 -10.79 12.40
C LYS A 145 1.63 -10.61 11.05
N LEU A 146 1.40 -9.49 10.35
CA LEU A 146 2.05 -9.19 9.07
C LEU A 146 3.58 -9.17 9.19
N ALA A 147 4.11 -8.62 10.29
CA ALA A 147 5.55 -8.61 10.54
C ALA A 147 6.14 -10.02 10.63
N ALA A 148 5.46 -10.94 11.34
CA ALA A 148 5.89 -12.33 11.45
C ALA A 148 5.87 -13.02 10.07
N GLN A 149 4.76 -12.90 9.32
CA GLN A 149 4.64 -13.55 8.01
C GLN A 149 5.67 -13.05 7.00
N LEU A 150 5.92 -11.73 6.98
CA LEU A 150 6.92 -11.16 6.07
C LEU A 150 8.35 -11.51 6.49
N ALA A 151 8.60 -11.77 7.78
CA ALA A 151 9.89 -12.28 8.24
C ALA A 151 10.11 -13.74 7.77
N ASP A 152 9.06 -14.56 7.78
CA ASP A 152 9.13 -15.96 7.31
C ASP A 152 9.40 -16.07 5.80
N MET A 153 9.13 -15.00 5.03
CA MET A 153 9.33 -14.92 3.58
C MET A 153 10.44 -13.93 3.21
N ALA A 154 11.43 -13.70 4.10
CA ALA A 154 12.40 -12.61 3.94
C ALA A 154 13.25 -12.70 2.66
N ASP A 155 13.44 -13.91 2.13
CA ASP A 155 14.18 -14.23 0.90
C ASP A 155 13.34 -14.10 -0.39
N MET A 156 12.01 -13.97 -0.26
CA MET A 156 11.12 -13.85 -1.41
C MET A 156 11.28 -12.48 -2.11
N PRO A 157 11.40 -12.45 -3.45
CA PRO A 157 11.49 -11.21 -4.21
C PRO A 157 10.37 -10.22 -3.88
N GLY A 158 10.75 -8.98 -3.56
CA GLY A 158 9.81 -7.90 -3.23
C GLY A 158 9.30 -7.88 -1.78
N VAL A 159 9.56 -8.91 -0.97
CA VAL A 159 9.15 -8.92 0.45
C VAL A 159 9.91 -7.88 1.27
N GLN A 160 11.18 -7.60 0.97
CA GLN A 160 11.94 -6.54 1.64
C GLN A 160 11.22 -5.18 1.57
N ARG A 161 10.65 -4.83 0.41
CA ARG A 161 9.87 -3.59 0.24
C ARG A 161 8.63 -3.57 1.11
N LEU A 162 7.95 -4.70 1.25
CA LEU A 162 6.77 -4.81 2.11
C LEU A 162 7.14 -4.70 3.58
N ARG A 163 8.27 -5.29 3.99
CA ARG A 163 8.80 -5.15 5.35
C ARG A 163 9.12 -3.69 5.67
N TYR A 164 9.82 -3.00 4.76
CA TYR A 164 10.05 -1.55 4.89
C TYR A 164 8.73 -0.79 5.06
N THR A 165 7.80 -0.99 4.13
CA THR A 165 6.52 -0.25 4.12
C THR A 165 5.73 -0.51 5.41
N LEU A 166 5.79 -1.73 5.95
CA LEU A 166 5.14 -2.07 7.22
C LEU A 166 5.74 -1.28 8.38
N TYR A 167 7.07 -1.28 8.53
CA TYR A 167 7.72 -0.55 9.63
C TYR A 167 7.62 0.96 9.46
N PHE A 168 7.72 1.47 8.23
CA PHE A 168 7.46 2.86 7.92
C PHE A 168 6.05 3.28 8.36
N ASN A 169 5.02 2.53 7.95
CA ASN A 169 3.63 2.80 8.32
C ASN A 169 3.44 2.72 9.84
N LYS A 170 4.02 1.71 10.51
CA LYS A 170 3.97 1.59 11.97
C LYS A 170 4.58 2.82 12.65
N THR A 171 5.75 3.29 12.21
CA THR A 171 6.39 4.50 12.73
C THR A 171 5.49 5.73 12.54
N MET A 172 4.98 5.94 11.32
CA MET A 172 4.07 7.04 11.00
C MET A 172 2.81 7.02 11.90
N PHE A 173 2.12 5.87 12.00
CA PHE A 173 0.92 5.75 12.82
C PHE A 173 1.18 5.86 14.31
N SER A 174 2.34 5.42 14.81
CA SER A 174 2.74 5.67 16.19
C SER A 174 2.92 7.16 16.46
N LEU A 175 3.53 7.93 15.54
CA LEU A 175 3.70 9.38 15.70
C LEU A 175 2.36 10.13 15.63
N LEU A 176 1.49 9.76 14.68
CA LEU A 176 0.15 10.36 14.55
C LEU A 176 -0.76 10.00 15.73
N GLY A 177 -0.54 8.84 16.36
CA GLY A 177 -1.25 8.38 17.54
C GLY A 177 -0.68 8.87 18.88
N GLY A 178 0.31 9.77 18.88
CA GLY A 178 0.89 10.32 20.11
C GLY A 178 1.80 9.35 20.88
N LEU A 179 2.45 8.41 20.19
CA LEU A 179 3.33 7.39 20.77
C LEU A 179 4.79 7.55 20.26
N PRO A 180 5.46 8.68 20.53
CA PRO A 180 6.80 8.96 19.99
C PRO A 180 7.87 7.96 20.45
N ASP A 181 7.80 7.45 21.69
CA ASP A 181 8.72 6.42 22.18
C ASP A 181 8.62 5.10 21.39
N THR A 182 7.40 4.76 20.95
CA THR A 182 7.18 3.58 20.12
C THR A 182 7.71 3.80 18.72
N ALA A 183 7.48 4.98 18.15
CA ALA A 183 8.04 5.37 16.85
C ALA A 183 9.57 5.32 16.87
N LEU A 184 10.21 5.85 17.92
CA LEU A 184 11.67 5.87 18.07
C LEU A 184 12.27 4.45 18.05
N ARG A 185 11.58 3.46 18.64
CA ARG A 185 11.99 2.04 18.57
C ARG A 185 11.77 1.38 17.20
N LEU A 186 10.85 1.91 16.40
CA LEU A 186 10.51 1.35 15.08
C LEU A 186 11.37 1.94 13.95
N VAL A 187 11.86 3.18 14.10
CA VAL A 187 12.72 3.85 13.10
C VAL A 187 13.91 2.99 12.66
N PRO A 188 14.70 2.35 13.56
CA PRO A 188 15.83 1.51 13.13
C PRO A 188 15.39 0.30 12.28
N GLN A 189 14.20 -0.24 12.52
CA GLN A 189 13.69 -1.38 11.74
C GLN A 189 13.31 -0.93 10.33
N ALA A 190 12.70 0.25 10.18
CA ALA A 190 12.44 0.82 8.87
C ALA A 190 13.74 1.18 8.14
N GLN A 191 14.73 1.76 8.83
CA GLN A 191 16.05 2.10 8.26
C GLN A 191 16.80 0.87 7.73
N ALA A 192 16.83 -0.22 8.50
CA ALA A 192 17.50 -1.45 8.09
C ALA A 192 16.89 -2.11 6.83
N LEU A 193 15.67 -1.71 6.46
CA LEU A 193 14.92 -2.26 5.32
C LEU A 193 14.74 -1.25 4.19
N ALA A 194 15.13 0.01 4.40
CA ALA A 194 14.95 1.08 3.44
C ALA A 194 15.72 0.82 2.14
N SER A 195 15.18 1.32 1.04
CA SER A 195 15.87 1.32 -0.25
C SER A 195 16.56 2.66 -0.49
N ASP A 196 17.40 2.73 -1.53
CA ASP A 196 18.05 3.98 -1.95
C ASP A 196 17.10 4.96 -2.67
N ARG A 197 15.79 4.67 -2.67
CA ARG A 197 14.78 5.57 -3.25
C ARG A 197 14.75 6.88 -2.46
N MET A 198 14.89 7.99 -3.18
CA MET A 198 14.89 9.34 -2.59
C MET A 198 13.68 9.60 -1.69
N ASP A 199 12.47 9.22 -2.11
CA ASP A 199 11.25 9.41 -1.31
C ASP A 199 11.31 8.67 0.04
N ASP A 200 11.84 7.45 0.05
CA ASP A 200 11.98 6.66 1.28
C ASP A 200 12.94 7.35 2.24
N GLN A 201 14.07 7.86 1.72
CA GLN A 201 15.10 8.54 2.50
C GLN A 201 14.57 9.85 3.10
N ILE A 202 13.89 10.67 2.30
CA ILE A 202 13.28 11.93 2.75
C ILE A 202 12.25 11.65 3.85
N MET A 203 11.30 10.75 3.60
CA MET A 203 10.21 10.50 4.54
C MET A 203 10.73 9.83 5.81
N LEU A 204 11.66 8.90 5.71
CA LEU A 204 12.25 8.25 6.88
C LEU A 204 13.08 9.22 7.72
N GLN A 205 13.85 10.10 7.08
CA GLN A 205 14.57 11.16 7.78
C GLN A 205 13.61 12.10 8.51
N PHE A 206 12.50 12.47 7.88
CA PHE A 206 11.46 13.26 8.55
C PHE A 206 10.88 12.52 9.77
N LEU A 207 10.48 11.25 9.63
CA LEU A 207 9.93 10.47 10.74
C LEU A 207 10.94 10.26 11.87
N GLN A 208 12.21 10.04 11.54
CA GLN A 208 13.29 9.94 12.52
C GLN A 208 13.40 11.24 13.33
N ARG A 209 13.51 12.39 12.66
CA ARG A 209 13.61 13.69 13.34
C ARG A 209 12.38 13.97 14.20
N MET A 210 11.18 13.64 13.72
CA MET A 210 9.95 13.75 14.50
C MET A 210 9.99 12.86 15.76
N ALA A 211 10.41 11.60 15.63
CA ALA A 211 10.50 10.68 16.77
C ALA A 211 11.53 11.12 17.81
N GLU A 212 12.71 11.55 17.38
CA GLU A 212 13.81 12.01 18.24
C GLU A 212 13.48 13.32 18.98
N THR A 213 12.72 14.23 18.34
CA THR A 213 12.40 15.53 18.94
C THR A 213 11.11 15.53 19.73
N LEU A 214 10.10 14.74 19.37
CA LEU A 214 8.85 14.70 20.14
C LEU A 214 9.02 14.11 21.54
N VAL A 215 9.98 13.20 21.75
CA VAL A 215 10.28 12.66 23.09
C VAL A 215 10.86 13.70 24.04
N THR A 216 11.45 14.79 23.54
CA THR A 216 11.99 15.87 24.38
C THR A 216 10.88 16.78 24.93
N LYS A 217 9.66 16.67 24.38
CA LYS A 217 8.50 17.52 24.69
C LYS A 217 8.73 19.01 24.43
N ASP A 218 9.72 19.35 23.62
CA ASP A 218 9.98 20.71 23.18
C ASP A 218 9.49 20.93 21.75
N PRO A 219 8.37 21.65 21.54
CA PRO A 219 7.89 21.93 20.18
C PRO A 219 8.90 22.74 19.36
N ALA A 220 9.71 23.62 19.97
CA ALA A 220 10.69 24.41 19.24
C ALA A 220 11.78 23.51 18.61
N ALA A 221 12.22 22.48 19.33
CA ALA A 221 13.14 21.46 18.80
C ALA A 221 12.55 20.72 17.58
N VAL A 222 11.24 20.40 17.60
CA VAL A 222 10.56 19.75 16.47
C VAL A 222 10.56 20.64 15.23
N TYR A 223 10.21 21.93 15.37
CA TYR A 223 10.26 22.88 14.26
C TYR A 223 11.70 23.03 13.74
N ALA A 224 12.68 23.26 14.63
CA ALA A 224 14.08 23.42 14.25
C ALA A 224 14.64 22.22 13.49
N ALA A 225 14.30 20.99 13.91
CA ALA A 225 14.77 19.78 13.26
C ALA A 225 14.14 19.56 11.87
N THR A 226 12.91 19.99 11.63
CA THR A 226 12.17 19.67 10.40
C THR A 226 12.16 20.78 9.35
N GLU A 227 12.30 22.04 9.77
CA GLU A 227 12.10 23.20 8.88
C GLU A 227 13.06 23.25 7.70
N GLY A 228 14.34 22.92 7.93
CA GLY A 228 15.34 22.90 6.85
C GLY A 228 15.01 21.91 5.74
N LEU A 229 14.51 20.71 6.09
CA LEU A 229 14.07 19.71 5.11
C LEU A 229 12.86 20.21 4.32
N ILE A 230 11.84 20.74 5.00
CA ILE A 230 10.61 21.25 4.39
C ILE A 230 10.91 22.41 3.42
N THR A 231 11.74 23.36 3.86
CA THR A 231 12.17 24.51 3.03
C THR A 231 12.95 24.05 1.80
N HIS A 232 13.84 23.06 1.97
CA HIS A 232 14.61 22.51 0.86
C HIS A 232 13.72 21.84 -0.18
N LEU A 233 12.76 21.00 0.24
CA LEU A 233 11.80 20.36 -0.67
C LEU A 233 10.99 21.39 -1.47
N ARG A 234 10.55 22.47 -0.82
CA ARG A 234 9.86 23.57 -1.50
C ARG A 234 10.76 24.24 -2.54
N GLY A 235 12.02 24.52 -2.20
CA GLY A 235 13.01 25.09 -3.12
C GLY A 235 13.32 24.22 -4.33
N LEU A 236 13.17 22.89 -4.20
CA LEU A 236 13.27 21.92 -5.30
C LEU A 236 12.00 21.79 -6.15
N GLY A 237 10.96 22.58 -5.88
CA GLY A 237 9.68 22.48 -6.58
C GLY A 237 8.76 21.35 -6.08
N LEU A 238 9.10 20.70 -4.96
CA LEU A 238 8.31 19.61 -4.36
C LEU A 238 7.29 20.16 -3.34
N ALA A 239 6.52 21.18 -3.75
CA ALA A 239 5.64 21.95 -2.86
C ALA A 239 4.57 21.08 -2.18
N MET A 240 3.96 20.13 -2.90
CA MET A 240 2.97 19.21 -2.33
C MET A 240 3.55 18.34 -1.22
N MET A 241 4.80 17.88 -1.38
CA MET A 241 5.48 17.08 -0.36
C MET A 241 5.81 17.94 0.87
N ALA A 242 6.28 19.17 0.66
CA ALA A 242 6.51 20.12 1.74
C ALA A 242 5.23 20.40 2.54
N ASP A 243 4.10 20.64 1.86
CA ASP A 243 2.78 20.83 2.52
C ASP A 243 2.37 19.59 3.33
N SER A 244 2.60 18.39 2.77
CA SER A 244 2.29 17.13 3.45
C SER A 244 3.13 16.96 4.72
N LEU A 245 4.41 17.36 4.71
CA LEU A 245 5.27 17.33 5.89
C LEU A 245 4.88 18.38 6.93
N ILE A 246 4.43 19.57 6.50
CA ILE A 246 3.90 20.60 7.41
C ILE A 246 2.66 20.08 8.14
N ASP A 247 1.70 19.51 7.42
CA ASP A 247 0.48 18.96 8.03
C ASP A 247 0.80 17.77 8.95
N ASN A 248 1.68 16.85 8.52
CA ASN A 248 2.10 15.73 9.34
C ASN A 248 2.79 16.20 10.64
N ARG A 249 3.71 17.17 10.57
CA ARG A 249 4.37 17.75 11.74
C ARG A 249 3.35 18.31 12.72
N ARG A 250 2.42 19.13 12.22
CA ARG A 250 1.33 19.71 13.01
C ARG A 250 0.45 18.63 13.64
N HIS A 251 0.07 17.60 12.89
CA HIS A 251 -0.74 16.49 13.39
C HIS A 251 -0.03 15.76 14.54
N MET A 252 1.24 15.39 14.33
CA MET A 252 2.03 14.67 15.33
C MET A 252 2.22 15.51 16.60
N LEU A 253 2.52 16.81 16.47
CA LEU A 253 2.55 17.75 17.62
C LEU A 253 1.19 17.83 18.33
N SER A 254 0.09 17.88 17.59
CA SER A 254 -1.26 17.94 18.16
C SER A 254 -1.61 16.67 18.93
N SER A 255 -1.18 15.50 18.43
CA SER A 255 -1.47 14.20 19.04
C SER A 255 -0.88 14.04 20.46
N VAL A 256 0.16 14.81 20.78
CA VAL A 256 0.79 14.86 22.11
C VAL A 256 0.54 16.17 22.86
N ASN A 257 -0.42 17.00 22.40
CA ASN A 257 -0.76 18.30 22.98
C ASN A 257 0.41 19.30 23.03
N LEU A 258 1.31 19.26 22.04
CA LEU A 258 2.46 20.16 21.92
C LEU A 258 2.34 21.14 20.75
N HIS A 259 1.27 21.12 19.95
CA HIS A 259 1.09 22.10 18.88
C HIS A 259 0.81 23.49 19.48
N PRO A 260 1.74 24.46 19.37
CA PRO A 260 1.66 25.67 20.18
C PRO A 260 0.71 26.71 19.59
N ARG A 261 0.64 26.79 18.26
CA ARG A 261 -0.17 27.73 17.49
C ARG A 261 -0.11 27.39 16.00
N TRP A 262 -1.08 27.89 15.25
CA TRP A 262 -1.04 27.89 13.79
C TRP A 262 0.00 28.89 13.27
N THR A 263 0.96 28.39 12.50
CA THR A 263 1.94 29.21 11.77
C THR A 263 1.41 29.61 10.39
N PRO A 264 1.94 30.67 9.74
CA PRO A 264 1.58 31.01 8.37
C PRO A 264 1.77 29.85 7.38
N ALA A 265 2.84 29.07 7.55
CA ALA A 265 3.10 27.88 6.74
C ALA A 265 2.03 26.80 6.90
N GLU A 266 1.58 26.55 8.13
CA GLU A 266 0.51 25.59 8.44
C GLU A 266 -0.84 26.07 7.91
N LEU A 267 -1.15 27.37 8.01
CA LEU A 267 -2.36 27.94 7.44
C LEU A 267 -2.38 27.80 5.91
N GLY A 268 -1.25 28.06 5.24
CA GLY A 268 -1.13 27.88 3.79
C GLY A 268 -1.24 26.42 3.35
N ALA A 269 -0.57 25.51 4.04
CA ALA A 269 -0.69 24.07 3.80
C ALA A 269 -2.13 23.57 4.01
N ALA A 270 -2.80 24.02 5.09
CA ALA A 270 -4.20 23.69 5.34
C ALA A 270 -5.14 24.27 4.25
N ALA A 271 -4.92 25.50 3.81
CA ALA A 271 -5.70 26.11 2.72
C ALA A 271 -5.60 25.30 1.42
N ARG A 272 -4.38 24.89 1.05
CA ARG A 272 -4.14 24.06 -0.14
C ARG A 272 -4.71 22.64 0.01
N LEU A 273 -4.61 22.04 1.19
CA LEU A 273 -5.25 20.76 1.50
C LEU A 273 -6.76 20.85 1.32
N PHE A 274 -7.42 21.83 1.93
CA PHE A 274 -8.88 21.98 1.89
C PHE A 274 -9.43 22.26 0.48
N ALA A 275 -8.60 22.82 -0.40
CA ALA A 275 -8.94 23.03 -1.81
C ALA A 275 -9.00 21.72 -2.63
N ILE A 276 -8.32 20.66 -2.18
CA ILE A 276 -8.22 19.39 -2.91
C ILE A 276 -8.99 18.23 -2.24
N VAL A 277 -9.57 18.44 -1.05
CA VAL A 277 -10.34 17.39 -0.37
C VAL A 277 -11.54 16.97 -1.25
N PRO A 278 -11.68 15.67 -1.59
CA PRO A 278 -12.86 15.14 -2.23
C PRO A 278 -14.00 15.02 -1.22
N TRP A 279 -14.79 16.08 -1.07
CA TRP A 279 -15.85 16.18 -0.06
C TRP A 279 -16.96 15.13 -0.22
N GLU A 280 -17.08 14.49 -1.37
CA GLU A 280 -17.95 13.33 -1.60
C GLU A 280 -17.47 12.06 -0.88
N LEU A 281 -16.15 11.95 -0.64
CA LEU A 281 -15.50 10.88 0.14
C LEU A 281 -15.31 11.28 1.61
N LYS A 282 -15.50 12.57 1.94
CA LYS A 282 -15.51 13.13 3.30
C LYS A 282 -16.85 13.77 3.66
N LYS A 283 -17.82 12.91 3.93
CA LYS A 283 -19.19 13.28 4.34
C LYS A 283 -19.23 13.84 5.76
N ASP A 284 -18.41 13.31 6.68
CA ASP A 284 -18.26 13.84 8.03
C ASP A 284 -17.31 15.05 8.05
N ARG A 285 -17.81 16.18 7.56
CA ARG A 285 -17.05 17.44 7.52
C ARG A 285 -16.72 17.96 8.91
N GLN A 286 -17.64 17.80 9.87
CA GLN A 286 -17.44 18.27 11.23
C GLN A 286 -16.34 17.48 11.94
N GLY A 287 -16.38 16.14 11.85
CA GLY A 287 -15.32 15.28 12.37
C GLY A 287 -13.99 15.50 11.66
N TYR A 288 -14.00 15.82 10.37
CA TYR A 288 -12.77 16.20 9.67
C TYR A 288 -12.19 17.53 10.18
N LEU A 289 -13.01 18.58 10.33
CA LEU A 289 -12.59 19.87 10.90
C LEU A 289 -12.08 19.74 12.34
N ALA A 290 -12.65 18.83 13.13
CA ALA A 290 -12.21 18.58 14.51
C ALA A 290 -10.74 18.10 14.60
N LYS A 291 -10.17 17.57 13.51
CA LYS A 291 -8.74 17.20 13.42
C LYS A 291 -7.79 18.40 13.27
N PHE A 292 -8.34 19.60 13.10
CA PHE A 292 -7.62 20.87 12.95
C PHE A 292 -7.96 21.81 14.12
N PRO A 293 -7.62 21.45 15.37
CA PRO A 293 -8.02 22.21 16.55
C PRO A 293 -7.50 23.65 16.48
N GLY A 294 -8.39 24.62 16.73
CA GLY A 294 -8.05 26.04 16.74
C GLY A 294 -7.83 26.69 15.37
N LEU A 295 -7.95 25.95 14.25
CA LEU A 295 -7.68 26.46 12.89
C LEU A 295 -8.52 27.70 12.56
N LEU A 296 -9.84 27.60 12.72
CA LEU A 296 -10.77 28.67 12.35
C LEU A 296 -10.55 29.93 13.19
N ALA A 297 -10.22 29.75 14.48
CA ALA A 297 -9.93 30.86 15.38
C ALA A 297 -8.60 31.56 15.02
N ALA A 298 -7.58 30.77 14.64
CA ALA A 298 -6.26 31.30 14.30
C ALA A 298 -6.20 31.96 12.91
N ALA A 299 -7.04 31.52 11.96
CA ALA A 299 -7.06 32.08 10.62
C ALA A 299 -7.53 33.54 10.61
N GLY A 300 -8.49 33.96 11.45
CA GLY A 300 -8.98 35.35 11.50
C GLY A 300 -9.64 35.89 10.21
N GLN A 301 -9.53 35.16 9.11
CA GLN A 301 -10.05 35.41 7.76
C GLN A 301 -10.40 34.06 7.12
N PRO A 302 -11.12 34.04 5.98
CA PRO A 302 -11.34 32.79 5.23
C PRO A 302 -10.02 32.08 4.91
N LEU A 303 -9.96 30.76 5.14
CA LEU A 303 -8.73 29.98 4.95
C LEU A 303 -8.16 30.12 3.53
N SER A 304 -9.00 30.37 2.52
CA SER A 304 -8.59 30.64 1.14
C SER A 304 -7.64 31.83 0.99
N ALA A 305 -7.67 32.81 1.92
CA ALA A 305 -6.73 33.94 1.93
C ALA A 305 -5.28 33.52 2.17
N TYR A 306 -5.05 32.33 2.72
CA TYR A 306 -3.73 31.79 3.01
C TYR A 306 -3.17 30.90 1.88
N ARG A 307 -3.91 30.70 0.79
CA ARG A 307 -3.53 29.74 -0.27
C ARG A 307 -2.12 30.00 -0.83
N ASP A 308 -1.74 31.27 -0.95
CA ASP A 308 -0.46 31.71 -1.52
C ASP A 308 0.56 32.11 -0.43
N VAL A 309 0.24 31.83 0.84
CA VAL A 309 1.16 32.04 1.96
C VAL A 309 2.07 30.83 2.09
N TYR A 310 3.38 31.13 2.19
CA TYR A 310 4.48 30.16 2.35
C TYR A 310 4.63 29.19 1.18
#